data_AF-A0A604HZV9-F1
#
_entry.id   AF-A0A604HZV9-F1
#
_cell.length_a   1.000
_cell.length_b   1.000
_cell.length_c   1.000
_cell.angle_alpha   90.00
_cell.angle_beta   90.00
_cell.angle_gamma   90.00
#
_symmetry.space_group_name_H-M   'P 1'
#
loop_
_entity.id
_entity.type
_entity.pdbx_description
1 polymer ?
#
loop_
_entity_poly.entity_id
_entity_poly.type
_entity_poly.pdbx_seq_one_letter_code
_entity_poly.pdbx_strand_id
1 'polypeptide(L)'
;MRKLRLVRIPRHLIIAASSWLSKIIIAGVQLVSVKFLLEILGEESYAVFTLLTGLLVWFSIADIGIGSSLQNYISELKADRKSYDAYIKAAIHILFASLIILSSTLFFLSDKLSSLYLTSFSDELKNNSGSYFFIASILFIFIGVGSVVYKILFAELLGWKANIINALSYLLGFLDVVAIHYLMPDSSITFALVALYAPVAILPIIYISFRYIYVLKTKV
;
A
#
# COMPACT_ATOMS: atom_id res chain seq x y z
N MET A 1 43.20 3.27 28.69
CA MET A 1 41.89 2.81 28.16
C MET A 1 41.37 3.83 27.15
N ARG A 2 41.40 3.53 25.84
CA ARG A 2 40.81 4.39 24.80
C ARG A 2 39.29 4.36 24.95
N LYS A 3 38.67 5.49 25.33
CA LYS A 3 37.21 5.66 25.24
C LYS A 3 36.83 5.52 23.76
N LEU A 4 36.17 4.42 23.40
CA LEU A 4 35.50 4.26 22.11
C LEU A 4 34.49 5.40 21.98
N ARG A 5 34.80 6.42 21.18
CA ARG A 5 33.82 7.42 20.77
C ARG A 5 32.78 6.69 19.93
N LEU A 6 31.59 6.50 20.48
CA LEU A 6 30.45 6.03 19.72
C LEU A 6 30.24 6.98 18.53
N VAL A 7 30.46 6.47 17.32
CA VAL A 7 30.25 7.21 16.09
C VAL A 7 28.76 7.52 15.99
N ARG A 8 28.40 8.81 16.06
CA ARG A 8 27.01 9.23 15.95
C ARG A 8 26.61 9.21 14.48
N ILE A 9 25.95 8.14 14.06
CA ILE A 9 25.52 7.97 12.66
C ILE A 9 24.51 9.10 12.31
N PRO A 10 24.74 9.88 11.24
CA PRO A 10 23.79 10.87 10.77
C PRO A 10 22.42 10.26 10.44
N ARG A 11 21.34 10.97 10.78
CA ARG A 11 19.96 10.48 10.58
C ARG A 11 19.64 10.12 9.12
N HIS A 12 20.20 10.86 8.15
CA HIS A 12 19.97 10.57 6.73
C HIS A 12 20.55 9.20 6.31
N LEU A 13 21.68 8.77 6.89
CA LEU A 13 22.25 7.44 6.63
C LEU A 13 21.36 6.33 7.21
N ILE A 14 20.78 6.55 8.39
CA ILE A 14 19.84 5.58 8.99
C ILE A 14 18.60 5.44 8.11
N ILE A 15 18.05 6.56 7.62
CA ILE A 15 16.89 6.55 6.72
C ILE A 15 17.24 5.83 5.41
N ALA A 16 18.39 6.13 4.80
CA ALA A 16 18.83 5.47 3.57
C ALA A 16 19.06 3.96 3.77
N ALA A 17 19.76 3.56 4.83
CA ALA A 17 20.01 2.16 5.15
C ALA A 17 18.70 1.40 5.42
N SER A 18 17.78 1.98 6.20
CA SER A 18 16.46 1.37 6.44
C SER A 18 15.63 1.26 5.16
N SER A 19 15.78 2.19 4.21
CA SER A 19 15.08 2.15 2.93
C SER A 19 15.57 1.00 2.05
N TRP A 20 16.90 0.82 1.95
CA TRP A 20 17.48 -0.30 1.23
C TRP A 20 17.10 -1.64 1.84
N LEU A 21 17.19 -1.76 3.17
CA LEU A 21 16.80 -2.98 3.87
C LEU A 21 15.31 -3.31 3.63
N SER A 22 14.43 -2.30 3.75
CA SER A 22 13.00 -2.46 3.46
C SER A 22 12.76 -2.94 2.04
N LYS A 23 13.42 -2.36 1.04
CA LYS A 23 13.31 -2.79 -0.37
C LYS A 23 13.79 -4.22 -0.59
N ILE A 24 14.89 -4.63 0.05
CA ILE A 24 15.41 -6.00 -0.04
C ILE A 24 14.41 -6.99 0.56
N ILE A 25 13.86 -6.68 1.73
CA ILE A 25 12.84 -7.51 2.38
C ILE A 25 11.61 -7.62 1.47
N ILE A 26 11.09 -6.50 0.97
CA ILE A 26 9.91 -6.48 0.10
C ILE A 26 10.15 -7.29 -1.18
N ALA A 27 11.29 -7.10 -1.84
CA ALA A 27 11.63 -7.85 -3.05
C ALA A 27 11.76 -9.36 -2.77
N GLY A 28 12.46 -9.73 -1.69
CA GLY A 28 12.60 -11.13 -1.28
C GLY A 28 11.25 -11.77 -0.97
N VAL A 29 10.41 -11.06 -0.23
CA VAL A 29 9.04 -11.49 0.08
C VAL A 29 8.23 -11.70 -1.19
N GLN A 30 8.19 -10.73 -2.10
CA GLN A 30 7.42 -10.85 -3.34
C GLN A 30 7.91 -12.01 -4.21
N LEU A 31 9.23 -12.19 -4.34
CA LEU A 31 9.81 -13.31 -5.11
C LEU A 31 9.41 -14.67 -4.52
N VAL A 32 9.44 -14.82 -3.20
CA VAL A 32 9.04 -16.07 -2.55
C VAL A 32 7.53 -16.29 -2.66
N SER A 33 6.71 -15.23 -2.54
CA SER A 33 5.26 -15.30 -2.73
C SER A 33 4.86 -15.87 -4.10
N VAL A 34 5.63 -15.61 -5.17
CA VAL A 34 5.32 -16.14 -6.51
C VAL A 34 5.16 -17.66 -6.49
N LYS A 35 6.07 -18.37 -5.81
CA LYS A 35 6.00 -19.84 -5.72
C LYS A 35 4.69 -20.28 -5.08
N PHE A 36 4.36 -19.74 -3.91
CA PHE A 36 3.15 -20.13 -3.19
C PHE A 36 1.88 -19.76 -3.96
N LEU A 37 1.84 -18.59 -4.59
CA LEU A 37 0.70 -18.16 -5.39
C LEU A 37 0.48 -19.04 -6.62
N LEU A 38 1.54 -19.48 -7.30
CA LEU A 38 1.46 -20.43 -8.39
C LEU A 38 0.94 -21.79 -7.92
N GLU A 39 1.40 -22.29 -6.77
CA GLU A 39 0.95 -23.56 -6.19
C GLU A 39 -0.51 -23.49 -5.71
N ILE A 40 -0.99 -22.33 -5.24
CA ILE A 40 -2.38 -22.13 -4.80
C ILE A 40 -3.34 -21.98 -5.98
N LEU A 41 -2.98 -21.20 -6.98
CA LEU A 41 -3.89 -20.77 -8.05
C LEU A 41 -3.79 -21.64 -9.31
N GLY A 42 -2.67 -22.30 -9.54
CA GLY A 42 -2.34 -22.86 -10.85
C GLY A 42 -1.97 -21.77 -11.88
N GLU A 43 -1.50 -22.20 -13.05
CA GLU A 43 -0.90 -21.29 -14.05
C GLU A 43 -1.90 -20.27 -14.62
N GLU A 44 -3.12 -20.71 -14.97
CA GLU A 44 -4.12 -19.85 -15.61
C GLU A 44 -4.66 -18.77 -14.65
N SER A 45 -5.08 -19.15 -13.45
CA SER A 45 -5.55 -18.21 -12.44
C SER A 45 -4.43 -17.30 -11.91
N TYR A 46 -3.18 -17.77 -11.87
CA TYR A 46 -2.03 -16.92 -11.55
C TYR A 46 -1.74 -15.88 -12.65
N ALA A 47 -1.97 -16.22 -13.93
CA ALA A 47 -1.84 -15.26 -15.02
C ALA A 47 -2.87 -14.12 -14.87
N VAL A 48 -4.12 -14.46 -14.54
CA VAL A 48 -5.17 -13.47 -14.21
C VAL A 48 -4.76 -12.61 -13.01
N PHE A 49 -4.30 -13.24 -11.93
CA PHE A 49 -3.79 -12.53 -10.75
C PHE A 49 -2.71 -11.53 -11.15
N THR A 50 -1.71 -11.95 -11.93
CA THR A 50 -0.60 -11.11 -12.37
C THR A 50 -1.10 -9.92 -13.20
N LEU A 51 -2.03 -10.16 -14.13
CA LEU A 51 -2.64 -9.10 -14.91
C LEU A 51 -3.35 -8.07 -14.03
N LEU A 52 -4.15 -8.53 -13.06
CA LEU A 52 -4.80 -7.65 -12.07
C LEU A 52 -3.74 -6.85 -11.28
N THR A 53 -2.68 -7.48 -10.77
CA THR A 53 -1.63 -6.78 -10.03
C THR A 53 -0.89 -5.73 -10.87
N GLY A 54 -0.85 -5.87 -12.19
CA GLY A 54 -0.35 -4.85 -13.11
C GLY A 54 -1.10 -3.51 -13.00
N LEU A 55 -2.37 -3.53 -12.56
CA LEU A 55 -3.17 -2.32 -12.32
C LEU A 55 -2.74 -1.53 -11.07
N LEU A 56 -1.94 -2.13 -10.18
CA LEU A 56 -1.48 -1.48 -8.94
C LEU A 56 -0.83 -0.11 -9.21
N VAL A 57 -0.05 0.01 -10.28
CA VAL A 57 0.60 1.28 -10.64
C VAL A 57 -0.43 2.35 -11.00
N TRP A 58 -1.49 2.00 -11.72
CA TRP A 58 -2.55 2.95 -12.09
C TRP A 58 -3.32 3.43 -10.87
N PHE A 59 -3.66 2.52 -9.96
CA PHE A 59 -4.37 2.88 -8.73
C PHE A 59 -3.46 3.56 -7.69
N SER A 60 -2.13 3.47 -7.83
CA SER A 60 -1.22 4.25 -6.99
C SER A 60 -1.37 5.77 -7.18
N ILE A 61 -1.95 6.20 -8.30
CA ILE A 61 -2.26 7.61 -8.61
C ILE A 61 -3.52 8.09 -7.88
N ALA A 62 -4.21 7.23 -7.12
CA ALA A 62 -5.42 7.58 -6.36
C ALA A 62 -5.22 8.69 -5.31
N ASP A 63 -3.97 9.00 -4.94
CA ASP A 63 -3.66 10.16 -4.09
C ASP A 63 -3.79 11.50 -4.83
N ILE A 64 -3.90 11.50 -6.17
CA ILE A 64 -4.04 12.68 -7.04
C ILE A 64 -2.93 13.72 -6.75
N GLY A 65 -1.72 13.24 -6.41
CA GLY A 65 -0.58 14.10 -6.09
C GLY A 65 -0.64 14.80 -4.72
N ILE A 66 -1.70 14.59 -3.93
CA ILE A 66 -1.86 15.16 -2.59
C ILE A 66 -0.69 14.78 -1.70
N GLY A 67 -0.22 13.53 -1.78
CA GLY A 67 0.89 13.09 -0.97
C GLY A 67 2.18 13.86 -1.24
N SER A 68 2.47 14.16 -2.51
CA SER A 68 3.69 14.89 -2.90
C SER A 68 3.60 16.36 -2.52
N SER A 69 2.44 16.99 -2.74
CA SER A 69 2.16 18.37 -2.31
C SER A 69 2.30 18.52 -0.79
N LEU A 70 1.66 17.62 -0.03
CA LEU A 70 1.72 17.61 1.43
C LEU A 70 3.15 17.42 1.96
N GLN A 71 3.94 16.54 1.34
CA GLN A 71 5.35 16.34 1.71
C GLN A 71 6.16 17.64 1.60
N ASN A 72 5.94 18.41 0.53
CA ASN A 72 6.62 19.69 0.31
C ASN A 72 6.19 20.72 1.36
N TYR A 73 4.88 20.89 1.57
CA TYR A 73 4.37 21.83 2.58
C TYR A 73 4.82 21.51 4.01
N ILE A 74 4.82 20.23 4.40
CA ILE A 74 5.34 19.82 5.72
C ILE A 74 6.83 20.17 5.83
N SER A 75 7.61 19.92 4.78
CA SER A 75 9.06 20.19 4.80
C SER A 75 9.36 21.68 4.94
N GLU A 76 8.64 22.53 4.20
CA GLU A 76 8.77 23.99 4.25
C GLU A 76 8.37 24.55 5.62
N LEU A 77 7.16 24.22 6.11
CA LEU A 77 6.66 24.71 7.39
C LEU A 77 7.52 24.24 8.57
N LYS A 78 8.06 23.02 8.48
CA LYS A 78 8.96 22.50 9.50
C LYS A 78 10.30 23.22 9.54
N ALA A 79 10.84 23.63 8.39
CA ALA A 79 12.05 24.47 8.34
C ALA A 79 11.81 25.81 9.06
N ASP A 80 10.62 26.38 8.86
CA ASP A 80 10.14 27.61 9.52
C ASP A 80 9.65 27.41 10.97
N ARG A 81 9.66 26.19 11.49
CA ARG A 81 9.09 25.81 12.81
C ARG A 81 7.61 26.19 12.98
N LYS A 82 6.86 26.25 11.89
CA LYS A 82 5.41 26.49 11.85
C LYS A 82 4.65 25.16 11.95
N SER A 83 3.42 25.24 12.46
CA SER A 83 2.52 24.08 12.48
C SER A 83 2.01 23.78 11.07
N TYR A 84 1.95 22.48 10.74
CA TYR A 84 1.45 21.95 9.48
C TYR A 84 0.21 21.05 9.66
N ASP A 85 -0.34 20.99 10.87
CA ASP A 85 -1.44 20.11 11.23
C ASP A 85 -2.72 20.36 10.41
N ALA A 86 -2.98 21.62 10.05
CA ALA A 86 -4.12 21.98 9.20
C ALA A 86 -4.03 21.36 7.80
N TYR A 87 -2.83 21.31 7.22
CA TYR A 87 -2.59 20.69 5.91
C TYR A 87 -2.76 19.18 5.95
N ILE A 88 -2.33 18.52 7.03
CA ILE A 88 -2.58 17.09 7.25
C ILE A 88 -4.08 16.82 7.32
N LYS A 89 -4.87 17.62 8.06
CA LYS A 89 -6.34 17.45 8.13
C LYS A 89 -6.98 17.58 6.74
N ALA A 90 -6.66 18.67 6.02
CA ALA A 90 -7.21 18.91 4.70
C ALA A 90 -6.86 17.79 3.71
N ALA A 91 -5.61 17.33 3.71
CA ALA A 91 -5.18 16.21 2.88
C ALA A 91 -5.97 14.93 3.18
N ILE A 92 -6.18 14.60 4.47
CA ILE A 92 -6.95 13.42 4.87
C ILE A 92 -8.40 13.50 4.39
N HIS A 93 -9.05 14.67 4.46
CA HIS A 93 -10.40 14.86 3.92
C HIS A 93 -10.46 14.65 2.41
N ILE A 94 -9.49 15.20 1.67
CA ILE A 94 -9.40 15.02 0.21
C ILE A 94 -9.18 13.55 -0.14
N LEU A 95 -8.28 12.87 0.56
CA LEU A 95 -7.99 11.45 0.36
C LEU A 95 -9.19 10.55 0.68
N PHE A 96 -9.97 10.89 1.70
CA PHE A 96 -11.19 10.17 2.01
C PHE A 96 -12.27 10.39 0.93
N ALA A 97 -12.40 11.62 0.43
CA ALA A 97 -13.29 11.91 -0.69
C ALA A 97 -12.85 11.19 -1.98
N SER A 98 -11.55 11.14 -2.28
CA SER A 98 -11.03 10.41 -3.44
C SER A 98 -11.31 8.91 -3.34
N LEU A 99 -11.15 8.34 -2.14
CA LEU A 99 -11.52 6.94 -1.86
C LEU A 99 -12.98 6.65 -2.21
N ILE A 100 -13.91 7.48 -1.73
CA ILE A 100 -15.34 7.30 -2.00
C ILE A 100 -15.62 7.44 -3.50
N ILE A 101 -15.16 8.52 -4.13
CA ILE A 101 -15.44 8.80 -5.54
C ILE A 101 -14.90 7.66 -6.42
N LEU A 102 -13.63 7.29 -6.27
CA LEU A 102 -13.01 6.25 -7.09
C LEU A 102 -13.64 4.87 -6.86
N SER A 103 -13.93 4.52 -5.61
CA SER A 103 -14.59 3.24 -5.29
C SER A 103 -15.99 3.16 -5.87
N SER A 104 -16.78 4.24 -5.76
CA SER A 104 -18.13 4.31 -6.34
C SER A 104 -18.09 4.27 -7.87
N THR A 105 -17.16 4.99 -8.51
CA THR A 105 -17.00 4.94 -9.97
C THR A 105 -16.66 3.52 -10.44
N LEU A 106 -15.75 2.84 -9.75
CA LEU A 106 -15.39 1.47 -10.11
C LEU A 106 -16.50 0.47 -9.85
N PHE A 107 -17.32 0.67 -8.81
CA PHE A 107 -18.46 -0.20 -8.54
C PHE A 107 -19.39 -0.30 -9.76
N PHE A 108 -19.64 0.84 -10.45
CA PHE A 108 -20.47 0.85 -11.66
C PHE A 108 -19.73 0.44 -12.93
N LEU A 109 -18.41 0.64 -13.00
CA LEU A 109 -17.63 0.38 -14.21
C LEU A 109 -16.92 -0.98 -14.22
N SER A 110 -16.88 -1.71 -13.10
CA SER A 110 -16.04 -2.90 -12.96
C SER A 110 -16.36 -3.98 -13.98
N ASP A 111 -17.64 -4.29 -14.21
CA ASP A 111 -18.03 -5.32 -15.18
C ASP A 111 -17.54 -4.97 -16.59
N LYS A 112 -17.74 -3.72 -17.01
CA LYS A 112 -17.33 -3.22 -18.32
C LYS A 112 -15.81 -3.14 -18.47
N LEU A 113 -15.09 -2.72 -17.43
CA LEU A 113 -13.63 -2.66 -17.48
C LEU A 113 -13.01 -4.05 -17.44
N SER A 114 -13.59 -4.96 -16.64
CA SER A 114 -13.13 -6.35 -16.56
C SER A 114 -13.31 -7.08 -17.88
N SER A 115 -14.42 -6.87 -18.59
CA SER A 115 -14.67 -7.56 -19.86
C SER A 115 -13.72 -7.11 -20.97
N LEU A 116 -13.19 -5.88 -20.89
CA LEU A 116 -12.17 -5.36 -21.80
C LEU A 116 -10.75 -5.76 -21.38
N TYR A 117 -10.45 -5.73 -20.08
CA TYR A 117 -9.10 -5.98 -19.57
C TYR A 117 -8.77 -7.47 -19.48
N LEU A 118 -9.75 -8.30 -19.12
CA LEU A 118 -9.62 -9.73 -18.89
C LEU A 118 -10.21 -10.57 -20.04
N THR A 119 -10.41 -10.01 -21.23
CA THR A 119 -11.10 -10.70 -22.35
C THR A 119 -10.45 -12.03 -22.70
N SER A 120 -9.12 -12.13 -22.65
CA SER A 120 -8.38 -13.36 -22.97
C SER A 120 -8.60 -14.51 -21.98
N PHE A 121 -9.25 -14.25 -20.84
CA PHE A 121 -9.49 -15.21 -19.76
C PHE A 121 -11.00 -15.41 -19.51
N SER A 122 -11.86 -15.05 -20.47
CA SER A 122 -13.32 -15.10 -20.30
C SER A 122 -13.85 -16.48 -19.89
N ASP A 123 -13.26 -17.55 -20.44
CA ASP A 123 -13.71 -18.93 -20.23
C ASP A 123 -13.35 -19.44 -18.83
N GLU A 124 -12.18 -19.03 -18.32
CA GLU A 124 -11.71 -19.38 -16.98
C GLU A 124 -12.46 -18.60 -15.89
N LEU A 125 -12.86 -17.37 -16.20
CA LEU A 125 -13.48 -16.46 -15.23
C LEU A 125 -14.98 -16.68 -15.00
N LYS A 126 -15.68 -17.48 -15.83
CA LYS A 126 -17.08 -17.94 -15.69
C LYS A 126 -18.03 -16.92 -15.00
N ASN A 127 -18.02 -15.66 -15.47
CA ASN A 127 -18.81 -14.51 -14.99
C ASN A 127 -18.35 -13.78 -13.70
N ASN A 128 -17.25 -14.15 -13.06
CA ASN A 128 -16.73 -13.48 -11.86
C ASN A 128 -15.70 -12.37 -12.15
N SER A 129 -15.40 -12.09 -13.42
CA SER A 129 -14.36 -11.13 -13.84
C SER A 129 -14.56 -9.74 -13.22
N GLY A 130 -15.81 -9.26 -13.17
CA GLY A 130 -16.17 -7.97 -12.59
C GLY A 130 -15.90 -7.90 -11.09
N SER A 131 -16.16 -8.99 -10.37
CA SER A 131 -15.90 -9.06 -8.92
C SER A 131 -14.40 -9.06 -8.61
N TYR A 132 -13.60 -9.84 -9.34
CA TYR A 132 -12.15 -9.87 -9.14
C TYR A 132 -11.50 -8.53 -9.47
N PHE A 133 -11.91 -7.90 -10.58
CA PHE A 133 -11.44 -6.58 -10.95
C PHE A 133 -11.80 -5.54 -9.89
N PHE A 134 -13.03 -5.55 -9.39
CA PHE A 134 -13.49 -4.60 -8.37
C PHE A 134 -12.67 -4.75 -7.08
N ILE A 135 -12.52 -5.98 -6.57
CA ILE A 135 -11.79 -6.25 -5.33
C ILE A 135 -10.33 -5.82 -5.45
N ALA A 136 -9.65 -6.19 -6.55
CA ALA A 136 -8.28 -5.76 -6.82
C ALA A 136 -8.17 -4.23 -6.83
N SER A 137 -9.08 -3.57 -7.54
CA SER A 137 -9.07 -2.11 -7.67
C SER A 137 -9.28 -1.40 -6.33
N ILE A 138 -10.20 -1.88 -5.49
CA ILE A 138 -10.42 -1.33 -4.15
C ILE A 138 -9.16 -1.48 -3.30
N LEU A 139 -8.56 -2.67 -3.26
CA LEU A 139 -7.30 -2.89 -2.52
C LEU A 139 -6.22 -1.91 -2.98
N PHE A 140 -6.08 -1.72 -4.29
CA PHE A 140 -5.03 -0.87 -4.84
C PHE A 140 -5.29 0.63 -4.65
N ILE A 141 -6.55 1.08 -4.65
CA ILE A 141 -6.91 2.45 -4.24
C ILE A 141 -6.51 2.70 -2.80
N PHE A 142 -6.82 1.76 -1.90
CA PHE A 142 -6.42 1.87 -0.50
C PHE A 142 -4.89 1.93 -0.35
N ILE A 143 -4.13 1.15 -1.14
CA ILE A 143 -2.66 1.24 -1.18
C ILE A 143 -2.22 2.63 -1.68
N GLY A 144 -2.79 3.10 -2.78
CA GLY A 144 -2.47 4.41 -3.36
C GLY A 144 -2.68 5.56 -2.38
N VAL A 145 -3.86 5.61 -1.76
CA VAL A 145 -4.21 6.61 -0.72
C VAL A 145 -3.35 6.43 0.54
N GLY A 146 -3.16 5.19 0.99
CA GLY A 146 -2.33 4.86 2.15
C GLY A 146 -0.87 5.28 1.99
N SER A 147 -0.35 5.29 0.75
CA SER A 147 1.04 5.66 0.46
C SER A 147 1.42 7.08 0.91
N VAL A 148 0.43 7.96 1.10
CA VAL A 148 0.64 9.32 1.63
C VAL A 148 1.26 9.31 3.02
N VAL A 149 1.01 8.29 3.84
CA VAL A 149 1.63 8.12 5.16
C VAL A 149 3.15 8.12 5.06
N TYR A 150 3.69 7.42 4.07
CA TYR A 150 5.13 7.33 3.87
C TYR A 150 5.70 8.72 3.57
N LYS A 151 5.05 9.47 2.68
CA LYS A 151 5.44 10.83 2.31
C LYS A 151 5.42 11.80 3.51
N ILE A 152 4.38 11.72 4.36
CA ILE A 152 4.31 12.48 5.63
C ILE A 152 5.50 12.13 6.53
N LEU A 153 5.75 10.85 6.76
CA LEU A 153 6.84 10.38 7.62
C LEU A 153 8.22 10.78 7.11
N PHE A 154 8.43 10.78 5.79
CA PHE A 154 9.66 11.27 5.18
C PHE A 154 9.85 12.78 5.38
N ALA A 155 8.80 13.61 5.19
CA ALA A 155 8.85 15.04 5.50
C ALA A 155 9.14 15.29 6.99
N GLU A 156 8.65 14.41 7.86
CA GLU A 156 8.89 14.48 9.30
C GLU A 156 10.30 13.98 9.72
N LEU A 157 11.18 13.61 8.78
CA LEU A 157 12.49 13.00 9.05
C LEU A 157 12.39 11.68 9.85
N LEU A 158 11.23 11.01 9.75
CA LEU A 158 10.91 9.73 10.35
C LEU A 158 10.80 8.63 9.28
N GLY A 159 11.50 8.79 8.15
CA GLY A 159 11.46 7.84 7.03
C GLY A 159 11.80 6.40 7.41
N TRP A 160 12.58 6.18 8.46
CA TRP A 160 12.82 4.84 9.01
C TRP A 160 11.52 4.15 9.47
N LYS A 161 10.56 4.89 10.04
CA LYS A 161 9.23 4.35 10.41
C LYS A 161 8.44 3.97 9.17
N ALA A 162 8.48 4.81 8.12
CA ALA A 162 7.81 4.52 6.85
C ALA A 162 8.32 3.21 6.25
N ASN A 163 9.64 3.02 6.25
CA ASN A 163 10.29 1.81 5.75
C ASN A 163 9.93 0.56 6.56
N ILE A 164 9.82 0.67 7.89
CA ILE A 164 9.38 -0.44 8.76
C ILE A 164 7.92 -0.79 8.48
N ILE A 165 7.02 0.20 8.45
CA ILE A 165 5.59 -0.03 8.19
C ILE A 165 5.42 -0.74 6.85
N ASN A 166 6.08 -0.24 5.80
CA ASN A 166 5.97 -0.82 4.47
C ASN A 166 6.53 -2.26 4.42
N ALA A 167 7.70 -2.51 5.00
CA ALA A 167 8.28 -3.86 5.04
C ALA A 167 7.39 -4.83 5.84
N LEU A 168 6.84 -4.38 6.97
CA LEU A 168 5.96 -5.18 7.81
C LEU A 168 4.66 -5.52 7.08
N SER A 169 4.08 -4.59 6.32
CA SER A 169 2.91 -4.85 5.49
C SER A 169 3.14 -5.98 4.49
N TYR A 170 4.24 -5.95 3.74
CA TYR A 170 4.55 -7.02 2.79
C TYR A 170 4.85 -8.35 3.50
N LEU A 171 5.56 -8.32 4.63
CA LEU A 171 5.82 -9.52 5.43
C LEU A 171 4.52 -10.17 5.92
N LEU A 172 3.57 -9.38 6.45
CA LEU A 172 2.27 -9.90 6.85
C LEU A 172 1.50 -10.47 5.67
N GLY A 173 1.47 -9.78 4.53
CA GLY A 173 0.78 -10.30 3.36
C GLY A 173 1.38 -11.61 2.84
N PHE A 174 2.69 -11.80 2.98
CA PHE A 174 3.33 -13.08 2.69
C PHE A 174 2.98 -14.16 3.70
N LEU A 175 2.95 -13.84 4.99
CA LEU A 175 2.51 -14.80 6.00
C LEU A 175 1.06 -15.23 5.75
N ASP A 176 0.20 -14.32 5.31
CA ASP A 176 -1.19 -14.63 4.93
C ASP A 176 -1.23 -15.56 3.69
N VAL A 177 -0.41 -15.31 2.67
CA VAL A 177 -0.29 -16.20 1.50
C VAL A 177 0.19 -17.60 1.91
N VAL A 178 1.20 -17.68 2.76
CA VAL A 178 1.71 -18.97 3.27
C VAL A 178 0.65 -19.67 4.12
N ALA A 179 -0.11 -18.94 4.94
CA ALA A 179 -1.19 -19.50 5.72
C ALA A 179 -2.28 -20.08 4.81
N ILE A 180 -2.68 -19.37 3.76
CA ILE A 180 -3.67 -19.86 2.78
C ILE A 180 -3.17 -21.10 2.06
N HIS A 181 -1.90 -21.15 1.65
CA HIS A 181 -1.32 -22.33 1.01
C HIS A 181 -1.54 -23.61 1.83
N TYR A 182 -1.33 -23.55 3.15
CA TYR A 182 -1.47 -24.72 4.02
C TYR A 182 -2.90 -24.98 4.52
N LEU A 183 -3.70 -23.94 4.71
CA LEU A 183 -5.04 -24.06 5.31
C LEU A 183 -6.16 -24.22 4.26
N MET A 184 -5.95 -23.69 3.06
CA MET A 184 -6.93 -23.61 1.98
C MET A 184 -6.25 -23.86 0.63
N PRO A 185 -5.72 -25.08 0.39
CA PRO A 185 -5.25 -25.45 -0.94
C PRO A 185 -6.39 -25.26 -1.97
N ASP A 186 -6.05 -24.80 -3.17
CA ASP A 186 -7.00 -24.44 -4.25
C ASP A 186 -7.91 -23.23 -3.95
N SER A 187 -7.41 -22.26 -3.16
CA SER A 187 -8.15 -21.02 -2.89
C SER A 187 -8.33 -20.14 -4.15
N SER A 188 -9.35 -19.28 -4.13
CA SER A 188 -9.66 -18.40 -5.27
C SER A 188 -8.71 -17.21 -5.40
N ILE A 189 -8.69 -16.61 -6.61
CA ILE A 189 -7.94 -15.38 -6.92
C ILE A 189 -8.23 -14.26 -5.90
N THR A 190 -9.47 -14.14 -5.45
CA THR A 190 -9.88 -13.18 -4.42
C THR A 190 -9.08 -13.34 -3.12
N PHE A 191 -8.96 -14.57 -2.64
CA PHE A 191 -8.24 -14.85 -1.40
C PHE A 191 -6.75 -14.55 -1.54
N ALA A 192 -6.15 -14.90 -2.67
CA ALA A 192 -4.77 -14.57 -2.98
C ALA A 192 -4.51 -13.05 -3.02
N LEU A 193 -5.40 -12.27 -3.66
CA LEU A 193 -5.32 -10.81 -3.71
C LEU A 193 -5.43 -10.20 -2.31
N VAL A 194 -6.43 -10.62 -1.54
CA VAL A 194 -6.68 -10.10 -0.19
C VAL A 194 -5.53 -10.44 0.73
N ALA A 195 -5.04 -11.68 0.73
CA ALA A 195 -3.92 -12.09 1.56
C ALA A 195 -2.68 -11.27 1.29
N LEU A 196 -2.27 -11.13 0.02
CA LEU A 196 -1.03 -10.42 -0.28
C LEU A 196 -1.14 -8.90 -0.05
N TYR A 197 -2.27 -8.29 -0.42
CA TYR A 197 -2.35 -6.83 -0.52
C TYR A 197 -3.18 -6.15 0.57
N ALA A 198 -4.07 -6.85 1.29
CA ALA A 198 -4.84 -6.21 2.35
C ALA A 198 -3.95 -5.65 3.48
N PRO A 199 -2.90 -6.34 3.95
CA PRO A 199 -1.98 -5.75 4.94
C PRO A 199 -1.22 -4.51 4.44
N VAL A 200 -0.93 -4.46 3.13
CA VAL A 200 -0.31 -3.29 2.46
C VAL A 200 -1.28 -2.12 2.36
N ALA A 201 -2.56 -2.41 2.14
CA ALA A 201 -3.61 -1.40 2.05
C ALA A 201 -4.01 -0.85 3.43
N ILE A 202 -4.15 -1.73 4.43
CA ILE A 202 -4.79 -1.42 5.72
C ILE A 202 -3.82 -0.76 6.69
N LEU A 203 -2.58 -1.23 6.83
CA LEU A 203 -1.66 -0.72 7.85
C LEU A 203 -1.37 0.79 7.71
N PRO A 204 -1.10 1.34 6.51
CA PRO A 204 -0.96 2.78 6.35
C PRO A 204 -2.26 3.54 6.70
N ILE A 205 -3.42 2.99 6.35
CA ILE A 205 -4.71 3.60 6.67
C ILE A 205 -4.97 3.64 8.19
N ILE A 206 -4.59 2.59 8.92
CA ILE A 206 -4.63 2.61 10.39
C ILE A 206 -3.72 3.72 10.94
N TYR A 207 -2.50 3.84 10.40
CA TYR A 207 -1.56 4.88 10.83
C TYR A 207 -2.11 6.29 10.57
N ILE A 208 -2.65 6.57 9.38
CA ILE A 208 -3.18 7.91 9.05
C ILE A 208 -4.40 8.25 9.90
N SER A 209 -5.24 7.26 10.20
CA SER A 209 -6.41 7.40 11.07
C SER A 209 -5.99 7.76 12.50
N PHE A 210 -4.98 7.07 13.05
CA PHE A 210 -4.41 7.41 14.34
C PHE A 210 -3.81 8.83 14.35
N ARG A 211 -3.10 9.21 13.29
CA ARG A 211 -2.53 10.56 13.14
C ARG A 211 -3.62 11.62 13.09
N TYR A 212 -4.71 11.38 12.39
CA TYR A 212 -5.86 12.28 12.32
C TYR A 212 -6.45 12.53 13.71
N ILE A 213 -6.69 11.48 14.50
CA ILE A 213 -7.22 11.58 15.87
C ILE A 213 -6.28 12.41 16.75
N TYR A 214 -4.97 12.18 16.66
CA TYR A 214 -3.99 12.95 17.42
C TYR A 214 -4.05 14.45 17.07
N VAL A 215 -4.09 14.76 15.78
CA VAL A 215 -4.11 16.13 15.25
C VAL A 215 -5.45 16.84 15.53
N LEU A 216 -6.54 16.10 15.75
CA LEU A 216 -7.79 16.65 16.28
C LEU A 216 -7.69 17.01 17.77
N LYS A 217 -7.04 16.17 18.58
CA LYS A 217 -6.92 16.36 20.03
C LYS A 217 -5.97 17.49 20.43
N THR A 218 -4.94 17.79 19.64
CA THR A 218 -3.97 18.88 19.91
C THR A 218 -4.54 20.30 19.72
N LYS A 219 -5.86 20.44 19.48
CA LYS A 219 -6.58 21.73 19.40
C LYS A 219 -7.37 22.09 20.68
N VAL A 220 -7.00 21.54 21.84
CA VAL A 220 -7.45 22.02 23.16
C VAL A 220 -6.30 22.72 23.87
#